data_AF-A0A9X2UM88-F1
#
_entry.id   AF-A0A9X2UM88-F1
#
_cell.length_a   1.000
_cell.length_b   1.000
_cell.length_c   1.000
_cell.angle_alpha   90.00
_cell.angle_beta   90.00
_cell.angle_gamma   90.00
#
_symmetry.space_group_name_H-M   'P 1'
#
loop_
_entity.id
_entity.type
_entity.pdbx_description
1 polymer ?
#
loop_
_entity_poly.entity_id
_entity_poly.type
_entity_poly.pdbx_seq_one_letter_code
_entity_poly.pdbx_strand_id
1 'polypeptide(L)'
;MLHAAHILCLGSSTSAAGTQAAQLARRTGATLHVMPLPSAWAAAGPTGSDPGSGAEAAVPAHVVETQPRSVTAVLQYVGDADIDLVVADTPLDRGPVPPLATDLTRALTRRLDRPVFIVERQDDPDAIQRLLVPTDLSASALRAFRHAVALARLYDAAIDVLHVIESVPYVALTPTDRLSLGATTLSERRGRRRLRAFLQEGEAAGVQVQPHIMRGAAADRISRFANQGDVDLMVLSAHGSDAEEGPLGPVGTRVLGRVTRPLFLVRASGPSLLGPPDDAA
;
A
#
# COMPACT_ATOMS: atom_id res chain seq x y z
N MET A 1 11.65 12.75 -1.61
CA MET A 1 12.12 11.55 -0.86
C MET A 1 11.07 11.19 0.20
N LEU A 2 11.10 9.96 0.73
CA LEU A 2 10.29 9.57 1.89
C LEU A 2 10.90 10.18 3.16
N HIS A 3 10.07 10.82 3.96
CA HIS A 3 10.40 11.41 5.26
C HIS A 3 9.50 10.76 6.30
N ALA A 4 10.11 10.01 7.21
CA ALA A 4 9.48 9.47 8.39
C ALA A 4 10.40 9.76 9.57
N ALA A 5 9.89 10.38 10.62
CA ALA A 5 10.61 10.56 11.87
C ALA A 5 10.38 9.35 12.79
N HIS A 6 9.16 8.80 12.79
CA HIS A 6 8.78 7.68 13.66
C HIS A 6 8.07 6.57 12.88
N ILE A 7 8.60 5.36 12.95
CA ILE A 7 8.02 4.17 12.32
C ILE A 7 7.62 3.18 13.41
N LEU A 8 6.38 2.71 13.41
CA LEU A 8 5.89 1.69 14.33
C LEU A 8 5.81 0.34 13.63
N CYS A 9 6.54 -0.65 14.13
CA CYS A 9 6.38 -2.05 13.81
C CYS A 9 5.42 -2.72 14.80
N LEU A 10 4.38 -3.38 14.30
CA LEU A 10 3.49 -4.23 15.09
C LEU A 10 3.95 -5.69 15.00
N GLY A 11 4.43 -6.26 16.11
CA GLY A 11 4.98 -7.62 16.15
C GLY A 11 6.35 -7.66 16.84
N SER A 12 7.28 -8.43 16.27
CA SER A 12 8.66 -8.51 16.76
C SER A 12 9.62 -7.84 15.78
N SER A 13 10.81 -7.46 16.25
CA SER A 13 11.89 -6.97 15.39
C SER A 13 12.38 -8.01 14.38
N THR A 14 12.15 -9.30 14.65
CA THR A 14 12.53 -10.43 13.81
C THR A 14 11.43 -10.88 12.85
N SER A 15 10.24 -10.27 12.90
CA SER A 15 9.17 -10.56 11.94
C SER A 15 9.46 -9.91 10.58
N ALA A 16 8.67 -10.22 9.56
CA ALA A 16 8.80 -9.56 8.27
C ALA A 16 8.54 -8.05 8.39
N ALA A 17 7.52 -7.66 9.18
CA ALA A 17 7.26 -6.26 9.52
C ALA A 17 8.43 -5.63 10.27
N GLY A 18 9.03 -6.34 11.23
CA GLY A 18 10.21 -5.86 11.96
C GLY A 18 11.39 -5.58 11.06
N THR A 19 11.69 -6.53 10.16
CA THR A 19 12.81 -6.44 9.22
C THR A 19 12.58 -5.29 8.22
N GLN A 20 11.38 -5.17 7.65
CA GLN A 20 11.02 -4.08 6.75
C GLN A 20 11.06 -2.72 7.45
N ALA A 21 10.51 -2.62 8.66
CA ALA A 21 10.48 -1.37 9.41
C ALA A 21 11.89 -0.92 9.79
N ALA A 22 12.78 -1.84 10.19
CA ALA A 22 14.17 -1.54 10.49
C ALA A 22 14.92 -1.03 9.24
N GLN A 23 14.74 -1.66 8.09
CA GLN A 23 15.34 -1.20 6.84
C GLN A 23 14.85 0.19 6.43
N LEU A 24 13.54 0.44 6.50
CA LEU A 24 12.96 1.76 6.25
C LEU A 24 13.52 2.80 7.21
N ALA A 25 13.64 2.47 8.50
CA ALA A 25 14.21 3.35 9.51
C ALA A 25 15.68 3.67 9.20
N ARG A 26 16.50 2.70 8.79
CA ARG A 26 17.90 2.94 8.35
C ARG A 26 17.98 3.92 7.19
N ARG A 27 17.11 3.77 6.19
CA ARG A 27 17.17 4.61 4.97
C ARG A 27 16.63 6.02 5.17
N THR A 28 15.67 6.18 6.08
CA THR A 28 15.02 7.47 6.36
C THR A 28 15.61 8.20 7.56
N GLY A 29 16.41 7.53 8.38
CA GLY A 29 16.88 8.05 9.67
C GLY A 29 15.80 8.05 10.76
N ALA A 30 14.70 7.34 10.56
CA ALA A 30 13.58 7.31 11.49
C ALA A 30 13.92 6.55 12.79
N THR A 31 13.25 6.93 13.87
CA THR A 31 13.20 6.15 15.10
C THR A 31 12.25 4.97 14.92
N LEU A 32 12.71 3.76 15.18
CA LEU A 32 11.89 2.56 15.13
C LEU A 32 11.23 2.31 16.48
N HIS A 33 9.90 2.16 16.49
CA HIS A 33 9.12 1.71 17.64
C HIS A 33 8.68 0.28 17.38
N VAL A 34 8.88 -0.63 18.34
CA VAL A 34 8.46 -2.03 18.21
C VAL A 34 7.39 -2.31 19.26
N MET A 35 6.17 -2.61 18.83
CA MET A 35 5.05 -2.95 19.70
C MET A 35 4.74 -4.44 19.61
N PRO A 36 5.09 -5.23 20.64
CA PRO A 36 4.73 -6.65 20.69
C PRO A 36 3.20 -6.81 20.70
N LEU A 37 2.68 -7.67 19.82
CA LEU A 37 1.26 -7.99 19.78
C LEU A 37 0.93 -9.19 20.70
N PRO A 38 -0.28 -9.24 21.29
CA PRO A 38 -0.76 -10.42 21.99
C PRO A 38 -0.75 -11.65 21.05
N SER A 39 -0.47 -12.83 21.59
CA SER A 39 -0.44 -14.09 20.80
C SER A 39 -1.76 -14.37 20.06
N ALA A 40 -2.89 -13.87 20.56
CA ALA A 40 -4.19 -13.97 19.91
C ALA A 40 -4.33 -13.12 18.63
N TRP A 41 -3.48 -12.12 18.44
CA TRP A 41 -3.47 -11.24 17.25
C TRP A 41 -2.23 -11.44 16.39
N ALA A 42 -1.17 -11.97 16.99
CA ALA A 42 0.01 -12.38 16.26
C ALA A 42 -0.41 -13.40 15.20
N ALA A 43 0.08 -13.20 13.98
CA ALA A 43 0.12 -14.26 12.99
C ALA A 43 0.75 -15.48 13.66
N ALA A 44 0.05 -16.60 13.76
CA ALA A 44 0.62 -17.82 14.32
C ALA A 44 1.81 -18.24 13.45
N GLY A 45 3.02 -17.88 13.87
CA GLY A 45 4.27 -18.45 13.39
C GLY A 45 4.67 -19.59 14.32
N PRO A 46 5.41 -20.60 13.83
CA PRO A 46 5.90 -21.65 14.72
C PRO A 46 6.78 -21.03 15.81
N THR A 47 6.49 -21.40 17.06
CA THR A 47 7.39 -21.17 18.18
C THR A 47 8.65 -22.01 17.96
N GLY A 48 9.75 -21.40 17.52
CA GLY A 48 11.07 -22.02 17.66
C GLY A 48 12.10 -21.72 16.56
N SER A 49 13.34 -21.65 17.03
CA SER A 49 14.63 -21.59 16.33
C SER A 49 14.96 -20.30 15.57
N ASP A 50 15.77 -19.50 16.26
CA ASP A 50 16.73 -18.51 15.75
C ASP A 50 17.53 -19.05 14.54
N PRO A 51 17.40 -18.46 13.34
CA PRO A 51 18.35 -18.69 12.27
C PRO A 51 19.33 -17.52 12.18
N GLY A 52 20.58 -17.79 12.55
CA GLY A 52 21.75 -17.24 11.86
C GLY A 52 21.97 -15.73 11.90
N SER A 53 22.77 -15.32 12.88
CA SER A 53 23.84 -14.31 12.77
C SER A 53 23.97 -13.57 11.42
N GLY A 54 23.22 -12.48 11.29
CA GLY A 54 23.60 -11.32 10.47
C GLY A 54 23.63 -10.11 11.40
N ALA A 55 24.78 -9.84 12.01
CA ALA A 55 25.00 -8.64 12.82
C ALA A 55 25.10 -7.42 11.91
N GLU A 56 23.97 -7.04 11.32
CA GLU A 56 23.80 -5.77 10.62
C GLU A 56 23.38 -4.72 11.67
N ALA A 57 24.02 -3.55 11.67
CA ALA A 57 23.94 -2.55 12.72
C ALA A 57 22.50 -2.35 13.24
N ALA A 58 22.28 -2.69 14.52
CA ALA A 58 20.97 -2.63 15.14
C ALA A 58 20.46 -1.18 15.09
N VAL A 59 19.36 -0.96 14.38
CA VAL A 59 18.64 0.31 14.44
C VAL A 59 18.23 0.51 15.89
N PRO A 60 18.53 1.66 16.52
CA PRO A 60 18.03 1.94 17.85
C PRO A 60 16.50 1.89 17.82
N ALA A 61 15.96 0.87 18.49
CA ALA A 61 14.53 0.59 18.51
C ALA A 61 13.98 0.83 19.91
N HIS A 62 12.95 1.66 20.01
CA HIS A 62 12.17 1.84 21.22
C HIS A 62 11.12 0.72 21.33
N VAL A 63 11.39 -0.28 22.16
CA VAL A 63 10.43 -1.36 22.42
C VAL A 63 9.33 -0.84 23.34
N VAL A 64 8.08 -0.93 22.90
CA VAL A 64 6.92 -0.60 23.73
C VAL A 64 6.78 -1.67 24.81
N GLU A 65 7.00 -1.30 26.07
CA GLU A 65 7.03 -2.24 27.20
C GLU A 65 5.70 -2.97 27.42
N THR A 66 4.58 -2.31 27.12
CA THR A 66 3.23 -2.83 27.39
C THR A 66 2.56 -3.33 26.12
N GLN A 67 2.13 -4.59 26.12
CA GLN A 67 1.30 -5.13 25.04
C GLN A 67 -0.05 -4.39 24.95
N PRO A 68 -0.54 -4.10 23.74
CA PRO A 68 -1.82 -3.44 23.55
C PRO A 68 -2.97 -4.35 24.00
N ARG A 69 -3.84 -3.83 24.87
CA ARG A 69 -5.03 -4.56 25.35
C ARG A 69 -6.19 -4.57 24.36
N SER A 70 -6.19 -3.64 23.42
CA SER A 70 -7.16 -3.57 22.32
C SER A 70 -6.53 -2.92 21.09
N VAL A 71 -7.14 -3.10 19.93
CA VAL A 71 -6.75 -2.39 18.71
C VAL A 71 -6.86 -0.86 18.89
N THR A 72 -7.79 -0.39 19.71
CA THR A 72 -7.91 1.05 20.03
C THR A 72 -6.67 1.57 20.76
N ALA A 73 -6.03 0.76 21.61
CA ALA A 73 -4.78 1.15 22.27
C ALA A 73 -3.63 1.32 21.27
N VAL A 74 -3.59 0.50 20.20
CA VAL A 74 -2.63 0.67 19.10
C VAL A 74 -2.85 2.02 18.40
N LEU A 75 -4.10 2.35 18.07
CA LEU A 75 -4.44 3.62 17.41
C LEU A 75 -4.12 4.83 18.29
N GLN A 76 -4.35 4.73 19.59
CA GLN A 76 -3.98 5.79 20.55
C GLN A 76 -2.47 6.00 20.59
N TYR A 77 -1.69 4.92 20.70
CA TYR A 77 -0.23 5.01 20.68
C TYR A 77 0.31 5.67 19.41
N VAL A 78 -0.27 5.38 18.24
CA VAL A 78 0.11 6.01 16.98
C VAL A 78 -0.05 7.53 17.02
N GLY A 79 -1.12 8.03 17.65
CA GLY A 79 -1.32 9.45 17.87
C GLY A 79 -0.36 10.03 18.92
N ASP A 80 -0.27 9.39 20.09
CA ASP A 80 0.49 9.91 21.23
C ASP A 80 2.02 9.94 21.00
N ALA A 81 2.53 9.02 20.19
CA ALA A 81 3.96 8.91 19.85
C ALA A 81 4.30 9.52 18.48
N ASP A 82 3.39 10.29 17.88
CA ASP A 82 3.57 10.95 16.57
C ASP A 82 4.09 10.01 15.46
N ILE A 83 3.57 8.78 15.42
CA ILE A 83 4.01 7.78 14.44
C ILE A 83 3.60 8.21 13.03
N ASP A 84 4.55 8.20 12.09
CA ASP A 84 4.33 8.59 10.70
C ASP A 84 3.92 7.40 9.82
N LEU A 85 4.42 6.21 10.12
CA LEU A 85 4.18 4.98 9.37
C LEU A 85 3.98 3.80 10.31
N VAL A 86 2.93 3.02 10.07
CA VAL A 86 2.72 1.73 10.74
C VAL A 86 3.04 0.58 9.79
N VAL A 87 3.90 -0.34 10.21
CA VAL A 87 4.26 -1.57 9.49
C VAL A 87 3.69 -2.77 10.24
N ALA A 88 2.99 -3.65 9.52
CA ALA A 88 2.31 -4.79 10.11
C ALA A 88 2.38 -6.03 9.21
N ASP A 89 2.44 -7.22 9.83
CA ASP A 89 2.43 -8.48 9.12
C ASP A 89 1.04 -8.89 8.64
N THR A 90 0.99 -9.56 7.49
CA THR A 90 -0.16 -10.36 7.07
C THR A 90 -0.11 -11.73 7.78
N PRO A 91 -1.23 -12.24 8.32
CA PRO A 91 -1.21 -13.51 9.02
C PRO A 91 -0.93 -14.70 8.10
N LEU A 92 -0.02 -15.57 8.53
CA LEU A 92 0.52 -16.70 7.75
C LEU A 92 -0.35 -17.96 7.74
N ASP A 93 -1.37 -18.05 8.60
CA ASP A 93 -1.88 -19.36 9.02
C ASP A 93 -2.71 -20.11 7.95
N ARG A 94 -3.07 -19.49 6.81
CA ARG A 94 -3.92 -20.14 5.78
C ARG A 94 -3.63 -19.71 4.32
N GLY A 95 -2.37 -19.72 3.92
CA GLY A 95 -1.98 -19.37 2.55
C GLY A 95 -2.09 -17.86 2.28
N PRO A 96 -2.19 -17.41 1.02
CA PRO A 96 -2.21 -15.99 0.68
C PRO A 96 -3.52 -15.35 1.18
N VAL A 97 -3.47 -14.70 2.35
CA VAL A 97 -4.62 -14.10 3.04
C VAL A 97 -4.79 -12.64 2.62
N PRO A 98 -5.99 -12.20 2.20
CA PRO A 98 -6.21 -10.81 1.86
C PRO A 98 -6.03 -9.85 3.04
N PRO A 99 -5.56 -8.60 2.81
CA PRO A 99 -5.35 -7.60 3.86
C PRO A 99 -6.56 -7.35 4.78
N LEU A 100 -7.80 -7.57 4.34
CA LEU A 100 -8.99 -7.36 5.18
C LEU A 100 -9.40 -8.58 6.03
N ALA A 101 -8.59 -9.63 6.09
CA ALA A 101 -8.98 -10.87 6.77
C ALA A 101 -8.97 -10.77 8.29
N THR A 102 -8.11 -9.96 8.91
CA THR A 102 -8.04 -9.84 10.38
C THR A 102 -8.60 -8.53 10.91
N ASP A 103 -8.97 -8.55 12.18
CA ASP A 103 -9.51 -7.37 12.85
C ASP A 103 -8.47 -6.27 13.00
N LEU A 104 -7.19 -6.63 13.23
CA LEU A 104 -6.10 -5.67 13.31
C LEU A 104 -5.87 -4.98 11.96
N THR A 105 -5.62 -5.72 10.89
CA THR A 105 -5.37 -5.12 9.56
C THR A 105 -6.60 -4.38 9.05
N ARG A 106 -7.82 -4.87 9.31
CA ARG A 106 -9.07 -4.15 8.99
C ARG A 106 -9.18 -2.84 9.75
N ALA A 107 -8.83 -2.81 11.03
CA ALA A 107 -8.85 -1.58 11.80
C ALA A 107 -7.76 -0.60 11.37
N LEU A 108 -6.53 -1.07 11.15
CA LEU A 108 -5.45 -0.24 10.63
C LEU A 108 -5.84 0.38 9.29
N THR A 109 -6.38 -0.41 8.36
CA THR A 109 -6.80 0.09 7.03
C THR A 109 -8.02 1.01 7.08
N ARG A 110 -8.94 0.85 8.03
CA ARG A 110 -10.18 1.66 8.08
C ARG A 110 -10.15 2.84 9.04
N ARG A 111 -9.38 2.79 10.13
CA ARG A 111 -9.48 3.75 11.24
C ARG A 111 -8.22 4.60 11.42
N LEU A 112 -7.06 4.13 10.98
CA LEU A 112 -5.83 4.90 11.13
C LEU A 112 -5.81 6.08 10.14
N ASP A 113 -5.25 7.21 10.52
CA ASP A 113 -5.06 8.40 9.67
C ASP A 113 -3.63 8.52 9.12
N ARG A 114 -2.76 7.58 9.50
CA ARG A 114 -1.39 7.44 9.00
C ARG A 114 -1.30 6.40 7.88
N PRO A 115 -0.28 6.50 7.00
CA PRO A 115 0.08 5.42 6.09
C PRO A 115 0.32 4.10 6.81
N VAL A 116 -0.08 3.00 6.15
CA VAL A 116 0.08 1.64 6.66
C VAL A 116 0.79 0.79 5.62
N PHE A 117 1.88 0.13 5.99
CA PHE A 117 2.57 -0.86 5.18
C PHE A 117 2.28 -2.25 5.73
N ILE A 118 1.43 -2.99 5.03
CA ILE A 118 1.16 -4.39 5.31
C ILE A 118 2.13 -5.23 4.47
N VAL A 119 2.97 -6.01 5.15
CA VAL A 119 3.96 -6.88 4.51
C VAL A 119 3.52 -8.33 4.59
N GLU A 120 4.06 -9.14 3.68
CA GLU A 120 4.05 -10.59 3.81
C GLU A 120 5.46 -11.07 4.15
N ARG A 121 5.62 -12.34 4.53
CA ARG A 121 6.96 -12.87 4.81
C ARG A 121 7.77 -12.90 3.51
N GLN A 122 8.73 -12.00 3.40
CA GLN A 122 9.74 -11.98 2.33
C GLN A 122 11.08 -12.45 2.89
N ASP A 123 11.83 -13.19 2.09
CA ASP A 123 13.19 -13.62 2.47
C ASP A 123 14.20 -12.45 2.40
N ASP A 124 13.90 -11.43 1.58
CA ASP A 124 14.67 -10.20 1.45
C ASP A 124 13.74 -8.97 1.38
N PRO A 125 13.78 -8.05 2.35
CA PRO A 125 12.92 -6.85 2.38
C PRO A 125 13.37 -5.76 1.38
N ASP A 126 14.54 -5.92 0.75
CA ASP A 126 15.04 -5.10 -0.35
C ASP A 126 14.59 -5.58 -1.74
N ALA A 127 13.99 -6.77 -1.84
CA ALA A 127 13.60 -7.37 -3.12
C ALA A 127 12.31 -6.78 -3.73
N ILE A 128 11.99 -5.51 -3.47
CA ILE A 128 10.86 -4.82 -4.09
C ILE A 128 11.32 -4.23 -5.42
N GLN A 129 11.00 -4.89 -6.53
CA GLN A 129 11.43 -4.46 -7.87
C GLN A 129 10.29 -3.84 -8.67
N ARG A 130 9.04 -4.13 -8.30
CA ARG A 130 7.89 -3.69 -9.08
C ARG A 130 6.69 -3.31 -8.23
N LEU A 131 6.29 -2.04 -8.35
CA LEU A 131 5.16 -1.46 -7.64
C LEU A 131 3.94 -1.37 -8.56
N LEU A 132 2.75 -1.64 -8.04
CA LEU A 132 1.49 -1.43 -8.73
C LEU A 132 0.73 -0.27 -8.10
N VAL A 133 0.33 0.70 -8.92
CA VAL A 133 -0.54 1.82 -8.51
C VAL A 133 -1.84 1.79 -9.31
N PRO A 134 -2.93 1.23 -8.75
CA PRO A 134 -4.25 1.39 -9.32
C PRO A 134 -4.72 2.84 -9.21
N THR A 135 -5.26 3.40 -10.28
CA THR A 135 -5.68 4.81 -10.31
C THR A 135 -7.03 5.02 -10.98
N ASP A 136 -7.87 5.82 -10.34
CA ASP A 136 -9.07 6.43 -10.91
C ASP A 136 -8.81 7.87 -11.40
N LEU A 137 -7.53 8.30 -11.39
CA LEU A 137 -7.06 9.63 -11.78
C LEU A 137 -7.62 10.76 -10.90
N SER A 138 -7.95 10.45 -9.65
CA SER A 138 -8.31 11.40 -8.60
C SER A 138 -7.08 12.01 -7.90
N ALA A 139 -7.30 13.01 -7.06
CA ALA A 139 -6.26 13.61 -6.25
C ALA A 139 -5.70 12.65 -5.18
N SER A 140 -6.55 11.80 -4.59
CA SER A 140 -6.11 10.77 -3.65
C SER A 140 -5.24 9.72 -4.33
N ALA A 141 -5.61 9.29 -5.54
CA ALA A 141 -4.78 8.40 -6.35
C ALA A 141 -3.45 9.04 -6.75
N LEU A 142 -3.44 10.35 -7.05
CA LEU A 142 -2.19 11.08 -7.34
C LEU A 142 -1.28 11.12 -6.12
N ARG A 143 -1.84 11.31 -4.92
CA ARG A 143 -1.09 11.23 -3.67
C ARG A 143 -0.47 9.85 -3.45
N ALA A 144 -1.20 8.77 -3.74
CA ALA A 144 -0.65 7.41 -3.69
C ALA A 144 0.47 7.21 -4.73
N PHE A 145 0.30 7.72 -5.96
CA PHE A 145 1.33 7.66 -6.98
C PHE A 145 2.62 8.40 -6.58
N ARG A 146 2.52 9.58 -5.95
CA ARG A 146 3.70 10.29 -5.42
C ARG A 146 4.45 9.49 -4.35
N HIS A 147 3.73 8.79 -3.47
CA HIS A 147 4.36 7.87 -2.51
C HIS A 147 5.00 6.69 -3.22
N ALA A 148 4.36 6.13 -4.25
CA ALA A 148 4.93 5.06 -5.06
C ALA A 148 6.22 5.51 -5.77
N VAL A 149 6.28 6.74 -6.29
CA VAL A 149 7.51 7.32 -6.88
C VAL A 149 8.62 7.43 -5.83
N ALA A 150 8.29 7.85 -4.61
CA ALA A 150 9.28 7.95 -3.53
C ALA A 150 9.77 6.56 -3.06
N LEU A 151 8.88 5.57 -2.97
CA LEU A 151 9.22 4.17 -2.70
C LEU A 151 10.04 3.56 -3.84
N ALA A 152 9.67 3.81 -5.08
CA ALA A 152 10.38 3.31 -6.25
C ALA A 152 11.83 3.81 -6.31
N ARG A 153 12.06 5.09 -5.99
CA ARG A 153 13.42 5.62 -5.81
C ARG A 153 14.17 4.98 -4.64
N LEU A 154 13.44 4.64 -3.57
CA LEU A 154 14.04 4.01 -2.39
C LEU A 154 14.53 2.60 -2.69
N TYR A 155 13.78 1.83 -3.47
CA TYR A 155 14.05 0.42 -3.79
C TYR A 155 14.66 0.20 -5.19
N ASP A 156 14.91 1.26 -5.95
CA ASP A 156 15.29 1.19 -7.37
C ASP A 156 14.32 0.34 -8.22
N ALA A 157 13.02 0.57 -8.00
CA ALA A 157 11.93 -0.24 -8.54
C ALA A 157 11.20 0.45 -9.70
N ALA A 158 10.56 -0.34 -10.55
CA ALA A 158 9.65 0.15 -11.58
C ALA A 158 8.21 0.28 -11.06
N ILE A 159 7.40 1.13 -11.70
CA ILE A 159 5.99 1.34 -11.34
C ILE A 159 5.08 0.96 -12.52
N ASP A 160 4.17 0.02 -12.31
CA ASP A 160 3.01 -0.17 -13.18
C ASP A 160 1.83 0.67 -12.69
N VAL A 161 1.35 1.59 -13.52
CA VAL A 161 0.16 2.40 -13.21
C VAL A 161 -1.03 1.82 -13.95
N LEU A 162 -2.02 1.30 -13.21
CA LEU A 162 -3.19 0.63 -13.78
C LEU A 162 -4.44 1.51 -13.68
N HIS A 163 -4.94 1.96 -14.83
CA HIS A 163 -6.23 2.61 -14.93
C HIS A 163 -7.28 1.65 -15.53
N VAL A 164 -8.38 1.42 -14.81
CA VAL A 164 -9.48 0.58 -15.30
C VAL A 164 -10.64 1.46 -15.75
N ILE A 165 -11.02 1.31 -17.01
CA ILE A 165 -12.21 1.94 -17.55
C ILE A 165 -13.37 0.97 -17.33
N GLU A 166 -14.24 1.32 -16.40
CA GLU A 166 -15.43 0.54 -16.12
C GLU A 166 -16.35 0.56 -17.34
N SER A 167 -16.52 -0.61 -17.94
CA SER A 167 -17.51 -0.85 -18.98
C SER A 167 -18.69 -1.54 -18.33
N VAL A 168 -19.86 -0.89 -18.34
CA VAL A 168 -21.12 -1.57 -18.04
C VAL A 168 -21.26 -2.74 -19.01
N PRO A 169 -21.55 -3.96 -18.57
CA PRO A 169 -21.83 -5.06 -19.50
C PRO A 169 -23.00 -4.64 -20.40
N TYR A 170 -22.67 -4.34 -21.65
CA TYR A 170 -23.62 -3.87 -22.64
C TYR A 170 -24.00 -5.05 -23.52
N VAL A 171 -25.27 -5.47 -23.47
CA VAL A 171 -25.81 -6.45 -24.42
C VAL A 171 -26.16 -5.68 -25.69
N ALA A 172 -25.41 -5.91 -26.77
CA ALA A 172 -25.72 -5.34 -28.07
C ALA A 172 -27.01 -5.97 -28.62
N LEU A 173 -28.11 -5.23 -28.56
CA LEU A 173 -29.40 -5.66 -29.07
C LEU A 173 -29.57 -5.30 -30.56
N THR A 174 -28.73 -4.39 -31.10
CA THR A 174 -28.79 -3.96 -32.50
C THR A 174 -27.41 -3.98 -33.19
N PRO A 175 -27.36 -4.05 -34.54
CA PRO A 175 -26.11 -3.96 -35.31
C PRO A 175 -25.36 -2.62 -35.11
N THR A 176 -26.09 -1.53 -34.87
CA THR A 176 -25.56 -0.19 -34.61
C THR A 176 -24.80 -0.11 -33.28
N ASP A 177 -25.25 -0.87 -32.29
CA ASP A 177 -24.56 -0.97 -31.00
C ASP A 177 -23.20 -1.67 -31.12
N ARG A 178 -23.07 -2.62 -32.06
CA ARG A 178 -21.82 -3.36 -32.31
C ARG A 178 -20.75 -2.47 -32.96
N LEU A 179 -21.14 -1.51 -33.80
CA LEU A 179 -20.25 -0.52 -34.40
C LEU A 179 -19.64 0.43 -33.36
N SER A 180 -20.37 0.71 -32.28
CA SER A 180 -19.90 1.57 -31.17
C SER A 180 -18.85 0.90 -30.27
N LEU A 181 -18.72 -0.43 -30.31
CA LEU A 181 -17.75 -1.21 -29.51
C LEU A 181 -16.33 -1.19 -30.09
N GLY A 182 -16.19 -1.01 -31.42
CA GLY A 182 -14.91 -1.06 -32.14
C GLY A 182 -14.14 0.26 -32.20
N ALA A 183 -14.81 1.39 -31.95
CA ALA A 183 -14.14 2.68 -31.84
C ALA A 183 -13.43 2.80 -30.48
N THR A 184 -12.21 3.32 -30.47
CA THR A 184 -11.63 3.87 -29.22
C THR A 184 -12.59 4.94 -28.75
N THR A 185 -13.36 4.66 -27.69
CA THR A 185 -14.42 5.57 -27.27
C THR A 185 -13.79 6.91 -26.89
N LEU A 186 -14.52 8.02 -27.05
CA LEU A 186 -14.05 9.34 -26.60
C LEU A 186 -13.57 9.29 -25.13
N SER A 187 -14.22 8.45 -24.31
CA SER A 187 -13.84 8.15 -22.93
C SER A 187 -12.43 7.56 -22.80
N GLU A 188 -12.04 6.61 -23.66
CA GLU A 188 -10.67 6.06 -23.65
C GLU A 188 -9.61 7.07 -24.09
N ARG A 189 -9.89 7.86 -25.13
CA ARG A 189 -8.96 8.92 -25.56
C ARG A 189 -8.76 9.95 -24.46
N ARG A 190 -9.84 10.32 -23.76
CA ARG A 190 -9.80 11.21 -22.59
C ARG A 190 -9.04 10.57 -21.42
N GLY A 191 -9.29 9.28 -21.14
CA GLY A 191 -8.59 8.51 -20.11
C GLY A 191 -7.08 8.46 -20.36
N ARG A 192 -6.67 8.13 -21.59
CA ARG A 192 -5.25 8.13 -22.00
C ARG A 192 -4.59 9.49 -21.82
N ARG A 193 -5.27 10.57 -22.19
CA ARG A 193 -4.72 11.93 -22.03
C ARG A 193 -4.55 12.30 -20.55
N ARG A 194 -5.56 12.02 -19.71
CA ARG A 194 -5.48 12.26 -18.27
C ARG A 194 -4.42 11.39 -17.60
N LEU A 195 -4.31 10.12 -18.00
CA LEU A 195 -3.27 9.23 -17.51
C LEU A 195 -1.88 9.78 -17.86
N ARG A 196 -1.63 10.21 -19.11
CA ARG A 196 -0.34 10.85 -19.44
C ARG A 196 -0.01 12.04 -18.53
N ALA A 197 -0.97 12.93 -18.28
CA ALA A 197 -0.76 14.05 -17.36
C ALA A 197 -0.45 13.57 -15.93
N PHE A 198 -1.12 12.52 -15.47
CA PHE A 198 -0.88 11.90 -14.16
C PHE A 198 0.53 11.32 -14.01
N LEU A 199 1.12 10.79 -15.10
CA LEU A 199 2.45 10.17 -15.07
C LEU A 199 3.61 11.18 -15.10
N GLN A 200 3.36 12.44 -15.48
CA GLN A 200 4.40 13.46 -15.66
C GLN A 200 5.31 13.61 -14.43
N GLU A 201 4.75 13.47 -13.23
CA GLU A 201 5.53 13.56 -11.99
C GLU A 201 6.50 12.39 -11.80
N GLY A 202 6.14 11.17 -12.22
CA GLY A 202 7.01 10.00 -12.14
C GLY A 202 8.13 10.05 -13.18
N GLU A 203 7.81 10.52 -14.40
CA GLU A 203 8.80 10.73 -15.46
C GLU A 203 9.82 11.81 -15.07
N ALA A 204 9.35 12.95 -14.54
CA ALA A 204 10.21 14.02 -14.03
C ALA A 204 11.10 13.53 -12.86
N ALA A 205 10.65 12.50 -12.15
CA ALA A 205 11.39 11.91 -11.06
C ALA A 205 12.44 10.86 -11.48
N GLY A 206 12.56 10.54 -12.78
CA GLY A 206 13.53 9.56 -13.28
C GLY A 206 13.19 8.11 -12.95
N VAL A 207 11.94 7.81 -12.59
CA VAL A 207 11.48 6.45 -12.28
C VAL A 207 10.90 5.81 -13.54
N GLN A 208 11.16 4.52 -13.76
CA GLN A 208 10.53 3.78 -14.85
C GLN A 208 9.04 3.56 -14.54
N VAL A 209 8.17 4.24 -15.30
CA VAL A 209 6.72 4.12 -15.13
C VAL A 209 6.06 3.54 -16.37
N GLN A 210 5.36 2.42 -16.22
CA GLN A 210 4.65 1.73 -17.28
C GLN A 210 3.12 1.89 -17.11
N PRO A 211 2.43 2.59 -18.03
CA PRO A 211 0.98 2.71 -17.96
C PRO A 211 0.24 1.50 -18.53
N HIS A 212 -0.81 1.09 -17.84
CA HIS A 212 -1.74 0.04 -18.25
C HIS A 212 -3.17 0.56 -18.24
N ILE A 213 -3.90 0.31 -19.32
CA ILE A 213 -5.34 0.62 -19.40
C ILE A 213 -6.09 -0.67 -19.68
N MET A 214 -7.02 -1.02 -18.78
CA MET A 214 -7.87 -2.20 -18.91
C MET A 214 -9.35 -1.81 -18.96
N ARG A 215 -10.18 -2.68 -19.55
CA ARG A 215 -11.64 -2.54 -19.52
C ARG A 215 -12.28 -3.62 -18.65
N GLY A 216 -13.36 -3.27 -17.96
CA GLY A 216 -14.19 -4.19 -17.17
C GLY A 216 -14.38 -3.73 -15.74
N ALA A 217 -14.79 -4.64 -14.85
CA ALA A 217 -14.98 -4.34 -13.43
C ALA A 217 -13.64 -4.01 -12.77
N ALA A 218 -13.52 -2.82 -12.16
CA ALA A 218 -12.26 -2.31 -11.62
C ALA A 218 -11.63 -3.27 -10.60
N ALA A 219 -12.41 -3.70 -9.61
CA ALA A 219 -11.91 -4.59 -8.56
C ALA A 219 -11.39 -5.94 -9.10
N ASP A 220 -12.05 -6.51 -10.11
CA ASP A 220 -11.63 -7.79 -10.69
C ASP A 220 -10.33 -7.64 -11.50
N ARG A 221 -10.23 -6.56 -12.30
CA ARG A 221 -9.04 -6.29 -13.11
C ARG A 221 -7.83 -5.98 -12.25
N ILE A 222 -8.00 -5.14 -11.22
CA ILE A 222 -6.92 -4.77 -10.29
C ILE A 222 -6.42 -6.00 -9.54
N SER A 223 -7.32 -6.78 -8.92
CA SER A 223 -6.91 -7.97 -8.15
C SER A 223 -6.24 -9.02 -9.03
N ARG A 224 -6.71 -9.25 -10.26
CA ARG A 224 -6.05 -10.18 -11.18
C ARG A 224 -4.68 -9.71 -11.60
N PHE A 225 -4.53 -8.43 -11.96
CA PHE A 225 -3.23 -7.87 -12.33
C PHE A 225 -2.22 -8.01 -11.18
N ALA A 226 -2.64 -7.67 -9.95
CA ALA A 226 -1.79 -7.77 -8.77
C ALA A 226 -1.38 -9.21 -8.42
N ASN A 227 -2.30 -10.17 -8.53
CA ASN A 227 -2.02 -11.54 -8.11
C ASN A 227 -1.30 -12.37 -9.18
N GLN A 228 -1.50 -12.06 -10.47
CA GLN A 228 -0.94 -12.80 -11.62
C GLN A 228 0.35 -12.20 -12.19
N GLY A 229 0.63 -10.92 -11.92
CA GLY A 229 1.85 -10.27 -12.36
C GLY A 229 2.99 -10.40 -11.36
N ASP A 230 4.18 -9.95 -11.79
CA ASP A 230 5.37 -9.80 -10.95
C ASP A 230 5.26 -8.51 -10.12
N VAL A 231 4.18 -8.38 -9.33
CA VAL A 231 3.95 -7.21 -8.47
C VAL A 231 4.39 -7.56 -7.06
N ASP A 232 5.39 -6.83 -6.55
CA ASP A 232 5.94 -7.04 -5.21
C ASP A 232 5.23 -6.18 -4.17
N LEU A 233 4.73 -5.00 -4.57
CA LEU A 233 4.05 -4.07 -3.68
C LEU A 233 2.92 -3.33 -4.39
N MET A 234 1.71 -3.40 -3.84
CA MET A 234 0.60 -2.54 -4.28
C MET A 234 0.57 -1.27 -3.44
N VAL A 235 0.53 -0.11 -4.09
CA VAL A 235 0.33 1.19 -3.43
C VAL A 235 -1.07 1.70 -3.75
N LEU A 236 -1.88 1.93 -2.72
CA LEU A 236 -3.27 2.39 -2.84
C LEU A 236 -3.53 3.58 -1.94
N SER A 237 -4.46 4.45 -2.35
CA SER A 237 -5.02 5.46 -1.46
C SER A 237 -6.29 4.95 -0.78
N ALA A 238 -6.39 5.15 0.53
CA ALA A 238 -7.63 5.16 1.27
C ALA A 238 -8.21 6.58 1.34
N HIS A 239 -9.50 6.71 1.07
CA HIS A 239 -10.29 7.89 1.40
C HIS A 239 -10.30 8.14 2.92
N GLY A 240 -10.63 9.37 3.32
CA GLY A 240 -10.81 9.72 4.73
C GLY A 240 -12.03 9.02 5.34
N SER A 241 -12.13 9.06 6.68
CA SER A 241 -13.27 8.54 7.44
C SER A 241 -14.62 9.16 7.03
N ASP A 242 -14.58 10.37 6.47
CA ASP A 242 -15.75 11.18 6.17
C ASP A 242 -16.35 10.90 4.79
N ALA A 243 -15.75 9.99 4.01
CA ALA A 243 -16.31 9.56 2.74
C ALA A 243 -17.60 8.74 2.96
N GLU A 244 -18.66 9.06 2.23
CA GLU A 244 -19.96 8.37 2.36
C GLU A 244 -19.86 6.85 2.15
N GLU A 245 -18.94 6.41 1.29
CA GLU A 245 -18.69 5.01 0.98
C GLU A 245 -17.65 4.35 1.90
N GLY A 246 -17.18 5.08 2.92
CA GLY A 246 -16.13 4.68 3.85
C GLY A 246 -14.71 4.84 3.29
N PRO A 247 -13.70 4.56 4.13
CA PRO A 247 -12.30 4.94 3.89
C PRO A 247 -11.64 4.20 2.72
N LEU A 248 -12.22 3.12 2.20
CA LEU A 248 -11.64 2.36 1.09
C LEU A 248 -12.50 2.44 -0.17
N GLY A 249 -13.72 2.98 -0.06
CA GLY A 249 -14.75 2.87 -1.08
C GLY A 249 -15.10 1.40 -1.44
N PRO A 250 -16.02 1.20 -2.38
CA PRO A 250 -16.48 -0.13 -2.79
C PRO A 250 -15.43 -0.87 -3.60
N VAL A 251 -14.69 -0.19 -4.49
CA VAL A 251 -13.63 -0.81 -5.29
C VAL A 251 -12.45 -1.20 -4.41
N GLY A 252 -11.92 -0.29 -3.59
CA GLY A 252 -10.79 -0.57 -2.69
C GLY A 252 -11.12 -1.67 -1.67
N THR A 253 -12.33 -1.68 -1.09
CA THR A 253 -12.77 -2.77 -0.19
C THR A 253 -12.73 -4.13 -0.89
N ARG A 254 -13.22 -4.23 -2.13
CA ARG A 254 -13.18 -5.50 -2.89
C ARG A 254 -11.77 -5.89 -3.28
N VAL A 255 -10.93 -4.94 -3.67
CA VAL A 255 -9.52 -5.18 -4.01
C VAL A 255 -8.77 -5.73 -2.81
N LEU A 256 -8.86 -5.08 -1.65
CA LEU A 256 -8.18 -5.52 -0.41
C LEU A 256 -8.76 -6.80 0.19
N GLY A 257 -9.95 -7.23 -0.26
CA GLY A 257 -10.53 -8.53 0.07
C GLY A 257 -10.09 -9.66 -0.86
N ARG A 258 -9.26 -9.40 -1.88
CA ARG A 258 -8.89 -10.36 -2.93
C ARG A 258 -7.40 -10.37 -3.28
N VAL A 259 -6.72 -9.25 -3.10
CA VAL A 259 -5.27 -9.13 -3.32
C VAL A 259 -4.54 -9.83 -2.20
N THR A 260 -3.43 -10.47 -2.54
CA THR A 260 -2.61 -11.21 -1.57
C THR A 260 -1.16 -10.73 -1.58
N ARG A 261 -0.88 -9.61 -2.24
CA ARG A 261 0.44 -8.97 -2.26
C ARG A 261 0.57 -7.96 -1.12
N PRO A 262 1.81 -7.65 -0.71
CA PRO A 262 2.10 -6.53 0.18
C PRO A 262 1.38 -5.26 -0.27
N LEU A 263 0.94 -4.47 0.71
CA LEU A 263 0.12 -3.29 0.50
C LEU A 263 0.71 -2.09 1.24
N PHE A 264 0.95 -1.01 0.51
CA PHE A 264 1.20 0.30 1.07
C PHE A 264 -0.06 1.17 0.91
N LEU A 265 -0.73 1.44 2.02
CA LEU A 265 -1.94 2.25 2.05
C LEU A 265 -1.61 3.69 2.44
N VAL A 266 -1.88 4.62 1.55
CA VAL A 266 -1.72 6.06 1.74
C VAL A 266 -3.06 6.68 2.10
N ARG A 267 -3.10 7.65 3.01
CA ARG A 267 -4.35 8.37 3.32
C ARG A 267 -4.57 9.55 2.37
N ALA A 268 -5.81 9.73 1.91
CA ALA A 268 -6.19 10.83 1.04
C ALA A 268 -5.97 12.19 1.71
N SER A 269 -6.30 12.27 3.00
CA SER A 269 -6.07 13.41 3.90
C SER A 269 -5.27 12.95 5.13
N GLY A 270 -4.61 13.88 5.82
CA GLY A 270 -3.77 13.58 6.99
C GLY A 270 -2.28 13.66 6.70
N PRO A 271 -1.43 13.22 7.65
CA PRO A 271 0.03 13.28 7.53
C PRO A 271 0.56 12.53 6.30
N SER A 272 1.61 13.06 5.70
CA SER A 272 2.23 12.52 4.48
C SER A 272 3.66 12.12 4.79
N LEU A 273 4.11 11.01 4.22
CA LEU A 273 5.53 10.62 4.25
C LEU A 273 6.33 11.33 3.16
N LEU A 274 5.69 12.18 2.39
CA LEU A 274 6.36 13.08 1.46
C LEU A 274 6.64 14.37 2.20
N GLY A 275 7.86 14.88 2.07
CA GLY A 275 8.22 16.19 2.58
C GLY A 275 7.33 17.28 1.96
N PRO A 276 7.37 18.52 2.49
CA PRO A 276 6.77 19.64 1.81
C PRO A 276 7.26 19.67 0.35
N PRO A 277 6.41 20.05 -0.63
CA PRO A 277 6.85 20.15 -2.01
C PRO A 277 8.10 21.02 -2.09
N ASP A 278 9.07 20.63 -2.93
CA ASP A 278 10.41 21.25 -3.05
C ASP A 278 10.41 22.76 -3.38
N ASP A 279 9.23 23.40 -3.52
CA ASP A 279 9.03 24.83 -3.76
C ASP A 279 8.93 25.69 -2.47
N ALA A 280 9.26 25.13 -1.29
CA ALA A 280 9.23 25.83 -0.01
C ALA A 280 10.62 26.05 0.63
N ALA A 281 11.67 26.13 -0.19
CA ALA A 281 13.04 26.49 0.20
C ALA A 281 13.53 27.74 -0.55
#